data_AF-A0A2V6T389-F1
#
_entry.id   AF-A0A2V6T389-F1
#
_cell.length_a   1.000
_cell.length_b   1.000
_cell.length_c   1.000
_cell.angle_alpha   90.00
_cell.angle_beta   90.00
_cell.angle_gamma   90.00
#
_symmetry.space_group_name_H-M   'P 1'
#
loop_
_entity.id
_entity.type
_entity.pdbx_description
1 polymer ?
#
loop_
_entity_poly.entity_id
_entity_poly.type
_entity_poly.pdbx_seq_one_letter_code
_entity_poly.pdbx_strand_id
1 'polypeptide(L)'
;MSSDWHPGTIPPNVALDETAYVGTSYSFTRYRTGRSVGLRVGRGASLCDMTVLDVGPRGRVVLGDFALVNAARIICDAEVTIGDYALVAWDVVLMDTYRVPFETAARREALRELPRRTPRCLPSTGRSLPVHIGRGAWIGFGACVLPGVTIGEG
;
A
#
# COMPACT_ATOMS: atom_id res chain seq x y z
N MET A 1 14.14 -12.88 7.76
CA MET A 1 14.24 -11.87 8.85
C MET A 1 14.27 -12.63 10.16
N SER A 2 15.43 -12.74 10.81
CA SER A 2 15.64 -13.61 11.99
C SER A 2 15.12 -13.03 13.31
N SER A 3 14.55 -11.81 13.31
CA SER A 3 14.10 -11.10 14.51
C SER A 3 12.74 -10.41 14.36
N ASP A 4 11.90 -10.84 13.41
CA ASP A 4 10.56 -10.28 13.27
C ASP A 4 9.67 -10.70 14.44
N TRP A 5 8.97 -9.76 15.05
CA TRP A 5 8.04 -10.03 16.15
C TRP A 5 6.74 -10.68 15.67
N HIS A 6 6.38 -10.49 14.40
CA HIS A 6 5.21 -11.12 13.80
C HIS A 6 5.60 -12.47 13.18
N PRO A 7 4.88 -13.57 13.47
CA PRO A 7 5.19 -14.90 12.94
C PRO A 7 4.72 -15.05 11.48
N GLY A 8 5.10 -14.13 10.60
CA GLY A 8 4.80 -14.14 9.18
C GLY A 8 6.05 -14.23 8.32
N THR A 9 5.85 -14.23 7.00
CA THR A 9 6.93 -14.16 6.02
C THR A 9 6.62 -13.08 4.99
N ILE A 10 7.65 -12.57 4.34
CA ILE A 10 7.46 -11.69 3.18
C ILE A 10 6.92 -12.55 2.03
N PRO A 11 5.81 -12.15 1.38
CA PRO A 11 5.23 -12.90 0.27
C PRO A 11 6.23 -13.08 -0.89
N PRO A 12 6.19 -14.21 -1.61
CA PRO A 12 7.16 -14.53 -2.66
C PRO A 12 7.08 -13.60 -3.88
N ASN A 13 5.95 -12.90 -4.08
CA ASN A 13 5.75 -11.92 -5.14
C ASN A 13 6.07 -10.48 -4.70
N VAL A 14 7.00 -10.34 -3.75
CA VAL A 14 7.63 -9.08 -3.36
C VAL A 14 9.06 -9.07 -3.89
N ALA A 15 9.39 -8.08 -4.72
CA ALA A 15 10.74 -7.86 -5.21
C ALA A 15 11.46 -6.88 -4.28
N LEU A 16 12.44 -7.37 -3.54
CA LEU A 16 13.29 -6.58 -2.65
C LEU A 16 14.69 -6.48 -3.23
N ASP A 17 15.21 -5.26 -3.29
CA ASP A 17 16.65 -5.07 -3.44
C ASP A 17 17.40 -5.61 -2.22
N GLU A 18 18.66 -6.05 -2.40
CA GLU A 18 19.48 -6.61 -1.32
C GLU A 18 19.73 -5.62 -0.17
N THR A 19 19.67 -4.32 -0.46
CA THR A 19 19.88 -3.25 0.52
C THR A 19 18.57 -2.67 1.07
N ALA A 20 17.42 -3.15 0.59
CA ALA A 20 16.11 -2.69 1.05
C ALA A 20 15.84 -3.17 2.49
N TYR A 21 15.10 -2.36 3.24
CA TYR A 21 14.63 -2.70 4.57
C TYR A 21 13.11 -2.86 4.58
N VAL A 22 12.66 -3.96 5.17
CA VAL A 22 11.26 -4.19 5.54
C VAL A 22 11.26 -4.49 7.02
N GLY A 23 10.53 -3.72 7.82
CA GLY A 23 10.59 -3.84 9.28
C GLY A 23 9.93 -5.09 9.84
N THR A 24 8.76 -5.44 9.29
CA THR A 24 7.99 -6.61 9.74
C THR A 24 7.14 -7.22 8.63
N SER A 25 6.95 -8.53 8.69
CA SER A 25 6.01 -9.29 7.86
C SER A 25 4.55 -8.94 8.17
N TYR A 26 4.26 -8.32 9.33
CA TYR A 26 2.92 -7.84 9.68
C TYR A 26 2.33 -6.89 8.63
N SER A 27 3.20 -6.13 7.95
CA SER A 27 2.84 -5.22 6.86
C SER A 27 2.01 -5.91 5.76
N PHE A 28 2.19 -7.22 5.58
CA PHE A 28 1.58 -8.01 4.52
C PHE A 28 0.30 -8.75 4.93
N THR A 29 -0.21 -8.58 6.15
CA THR A 29 -1.45 -9.24 6.61
C THR A 29 -2.68 -8.94 5.74
N ARG A 30 -2.64 -7.86 4.96
CA ARG A 30 -3.67 -7.47 3.98
C ARG A 30 -3.18 -7.46 2.53
N TYR A 31 -2.04 -8.07 2.25
CA TYR A 31 -1.46 -8.16 0.93
C TYR A 31 -2.00 -9.39 0.19
N ARG A 32 -2.83 -9.16 -0.84
CA ARG A 32 -3.62 -10.21 -1.54
C ARG A 32 -3.52 -10.13 -3.06
N THR A 33 -2.54 -9.38 -3.58
CA THR A 33 -2.36 -9.22 -5.02
C THR A 33 -1.91 -10.51 -5.68
N GLY A 34 -2.53 -10.83 -6.82
CA GLY A 34 -2.18 -11.97 -7.67
C GLY A 34 -1.14 -11.63 -8.74
N ARG A 35 -0.58 -10.41 -8.73
CA ARG A 35 0.48 -10.03 -9.67
C ARG A 35 1.76 -10.81 -9.40
N SER A 36 2.53 -11.07 -10.45
CA SER A 36 3.86 -11.69 -10.37
C SER A 36 4.82 -10.90 -9.49
N VAL A 37 4.72 -9.57 -9.53
CA VAL A 37 5.37 -8.64 -8.59
C VAL A 37 4.32 -7.63 -8.14
N GLY A 38 3.87 -7.74 -6.91
CA GLY A 38 2.85 -6.86 -6.33
C GLY A 38 3.41 -5.73 -5.46
N LEU A 39 4.63 -5.89 -4.97
CA LEU A 39 5.43 -4.85 -4.32
C LEU A 39 6.85 -4.91 -4.87
N ARG A 40 7.38 -3.75 -5.25
CA ARG A 40 8.81 -3.54 -5.48
C ARG A 40 9.34 -2.56 -4.44
N VAL A 41 10.45 -2.91 -3.78
CA VAL A 41 11.18 -2.02 -2.87
C VAL A 41 12.56 -1.79 -3.47
N GLY A 42 12.85 -0.54 -3.86
CA GLY A 42 14.09 -0.14 -4.49
C GLY A 42 15.31 -0.19 -3.57
N ARG A 43 16.47 0.11 -4.13
CA ARG A 43 17.75 0.09 -3.43
C ARG A 43 17.74 1.05 -2.24
N GLY A 44 18.12 0.57 -1.06
CA GLY A 44 18.17 1.34 0.18
C GLY A 44 16.81 1.87 0.66
N ALA A 45 15.71 1.50 0.00
CA ALA A 45 14.38 1.95 0.39
C ALA A 45 13.91 1.21 1.66
N SER A 46 13.14 1.90 2.47
CA SER A 46 12.73 1.44 3.79
C SER A 46 11.22 1.44 3.93
N LEU A 47 10.65 0.26 4.11
CA LEU A 47 9.28 0.05 4.55
C LEU A 47 9.32 -0.24 6.05
N CYS A 48 9.25 0.82 6.86
CA CYS A 48 9.41 0.71 8.30
C CYS A 48 8.19 0.07 8.97
N ASP A 49 8.38 -0.31 10.24
CA ASP A 49 7.36 -0.93 11.07
C ASP A 49 6.02 -0.19 11.06
N MET A 50 4.96 -0.93 11.34
CA MET A 50 3.57 -0.46 11.37
C MET A 50 3.01 0.02 10.03
N THR A 51 3.78 0.01 8.95
CA THR A 51 3.25 0.26 7.61
C THR A 51 2.29 -0.87 7.21
N VAL A 52 1.05 -0.55 6.86
CA VAL A 52 0.04 -1.53 6.43
C VAL A 52 -0.10 -1.51 4.92
N LEU A 53 0.20 -2.64 4.27
CA LEU A 53 -0.06 -2.88 2.86
C LEU A 53 -1.41 -3.58 2.69
N ASP A 54 -2.47 -2.80 2.47
CA ASP A 54 -3.76 -3.33 2.03
C ASP A 54 -3.82 -3.32 0.50
N VAL A 55 -3.21 -4.33 -0.11
CA VAL A 55 -3.08 -4.46 -1.56
C VAL A 55 -4.05 -5.54 -2.04
N GLY A 56 -5.03 -5.14 -2.84
CA GLY A 56 -6.03 -6.05 -3.37
C GLY A 56 -5.54 -6.87 -4.58
N PRO A 57 -6.40 -7.72 -5.15
CA PRO A 57 -6.01 -8.72 -6.14
C PRO A 57 -5.25 -8.20 -7.37
N ARG A 58 -5.50 -6.94 -7.76
CA ARG A 58 -4.88 -6.28 -8.93
C ARG A 58 -3.87 -5.19 -8.55
N GLY A 59 -3.76 -4.88 -7.26
CA GLY A 59 -2.95 -3.77 -6.77
C GLY A 59 -1.46 -4.01 -6.99
N ARG A 60 -0.73 -2.92 -7.18
CA ARG A 60 0.73 -2.89 -7.29
C ARG A 60 1.26 -1.70 -6.53
N VAL A 61 2.28 -1.91 -5.71
CA VAL A 61 2.97 -0.84 -4.98
C VAL A 61 4.42 -0.80 -5.43
N VAL A 62 4.94 0.41 -5.65
CA VAL A 62 6.32 0.62 -6.07
C VAL A 62 6.95 1.65 -5.15
N LEU A 63 8.01 1.26 -4.44
CA LEU A 63 8.89 2.17 -3.72
C LEU A 63 10.16 2.35 -4.56
N GLY A 64 10.46 3.60 -4.89
CA GLY A 64 11.69 4.03 -5.53
C GLY A 64 12.92 3.82 -4.65
N ASP A 65 14.10 4.07 -5.21
CA ASP A 65 15.37 3.95 -4.50
C ASP A 65 15.42 4.97 -3.35
N PHE A 66 15.90 4.53 -2.18
CA PHE A 66 16.06 5.35 -0.97
C PHE A 66 14.78 6.03 -0.48
N ALA A 67 13.60 5.61 -0.97
CA ALA A 67 12.32 6.07 -0.44
C ALA A 67 12.11 5.52 0.98
N LEU A 68 11.54 6.33 1.86
CA LEU A 68 11.21 5.93 3.23
C LEU A 68 9.72 6.05 3.46
N VAL A 69 9.10 4.96 3.89
CA VAL A 69 7.70 4.90 4.30
C VAL A 69 7.65 4.43 5.74
N ASN A 70 7.17 5.30 6.63
CA ASN A 70 7.10 5.02 8.06
C ASN A 70 5.66 4.98 8.56
N ALA A 71 5.22 3.86 9.13
CA ALA A 71 3.91 3.71 9.77
C ALA A 71 2.72 4.25 8.94
N ALA A 72 2.76 4.08 7.61
CA ALA A 72 1.71 4.56 6.70
C ALA A 72 0.70 3.46 6.36
N ARG A 73 -0.47 3.82 5.83
CA ARG A 73 -1.43 2.88 5.27
C ARG A 73 -1.49 3.04 3.76
N ILE A 74 -1.17 1.99 3.02
CA ILE A 74 -1.27 1.95 1.55
C ILE A 74 -2.44 1.06 1.17
N ILE A 75 -3.48 1.64 0.57
CA ILE A 75 -4.69 0.96 0.08
C ILE A 75 -4.67 0.97 -1.44
N CYS A 76 -4.42 -0.19 -2.05
CA CYS A 76 -4.16 -0.27 -3.49
C CYS A 76 -4.98 -1.37 -4.19
N ASP A 77 -5.69 -1.02 -5.27
CA ASP A 77 -6.36 -1.92 -6.23
C ASP A 77 -5.94 -1.69 -7.69
N ALA A 78 -5.20 -0.63 -7.99
CA ALA A 78 -4.58 -0.35 -9.28
C ALA A 78 -3.06 -0.21 -9.14
N GLU A 79 -2.58 0.96 -8.75
CA GLU A 79 -1.16 1.24 -8.57
C GLU A 79 -0.92 2.42 -7.60
N VAL A 80 0.04 2.27 -6.68
CA VAL A 80 0.59 3.35 -5.87
C VAL A 80 2.11 3.37 -6.08
N THR A 81 2.62 4.48 -6.61
CA THR A 81 4.06 4.66 -6.85
C THR A 81 4.60 5.77 -5.97
N ILE A 82 5.67 5.46 -5.24
CA ILE A 82 6.43 6.37 -4.39
C ILE A 82 7.81 6.52 -5.02
N GLY A 83 8.14 7.74 -5.47
CA GLY A 83 9.37 8.03 -6.19
C GLY A 83 10.63 7.89 -5.35
N ASP A 84 11.79 7.93 -6.02
CA ASP A 84 13.09 7.84 -5.37
C ASP A 84 13.24 8.98 -4.34
N TYR A 85 13.94 8.72 -3.23
CA TYR A 85 14.19 9.69 -2.16
C TYR A 85 12.94 10.34 -1.54
N ALA A 86 11.74 9.84 -1.82
CA ALA A 86 10.51 10.36 -1.23
C ALA A 86 10.39 9.94 0.24
N LEU A 87 9.80 10.81 1.05
CA LEU A 87 9.58 10.60 2.48
C LEU A 87 8.08 10.59 2.79
N VAL A 88 7.58 9.47 3.28
CA VAL A 88 6.20 9.32 3.75
C VAL A 88 6.22 9.13 5.26
N ALA A 89 5.72 10.14 5.99
CA ALA A 89 5.64 10.12 7.44
C ALA A 89 4.53 9.21 7.98
N TRP A 90 4.46 9.10 9.31
CA TRP A 90 3.48 8.27 10.01
C TRP A 90 2.05 8.76 9.85
N ASP A 91 1.11 7.82 10.00
CA ASP A 91 -0.34 8.04 9.88
C ASP A 91 -0.78 8.60 8.52
N VAL A 92 0.10 8.58 7.51
CA VAL A 92 -0.29 8.91 6.14
C VAL A 92 -1.14 7.79 5.57
N VAL A 93 -2.21 8.16 4.88
CA VAL A 93 -3.01 7.24 4.07
C VAL A 93 -2.79 7.54 2.60
N LEU A 94 -2.24 6.57 1.86
CA LEU A 94 -2.18 6.58 0.41
C LEU A 94 -3.24 5.61 -0.12
N MET A 95 -4.24 6.10 -0.85
CA MET A 95 -5.29 5.24 -1.41
C MET A 95 -5.57 5.53 -2.88
N ASP A 96 -5.53 4.49 -3.71
CA ASP A 96 -5.93 4.57 -5.12
C ASP A 96 -7.40 4.16 -5.34
N THR A 97 -8.11 3.77 -4.27
CA THR A 97 -9.46 3.20 -4.33
C THR A 97 -10.23 3.44 -3.04
N TYR A 98 -11.55 3.61 -3.17
CA TYR A 98 -12.47 3.55 -2.03
C TYR A 98 -12.96 2.13 -1.74
N ARG A 99 -12.48 1.12 -2.51
CA ARG A 99 -12.88 -0.29 -2.54
C ARG A 99 -14.31 -0.53 -3.00
N VAL A 100 -15.28 0.24 -2.53
CA VAL A 100 -16.70 0.11 -2.85
C VAL A 100 -17.18 1.19 -3.83
N PRO A 101 -18.28 0.95 -4.57
CA PRO A 101 -18.90 1.98 -5.41
C PRO A 101 -19.38 3.20 -4.62
N PHE A 102 -19.49 4.34 -5.30
CA PHE A 102 -20.11 5.55 -4.74
C PHE A 102 -21.65 5.46 -4.67
N GLU A 103 -22.26 4.69 -5.58
CA GLU A 103 -23.70 4.46 -5.59
C GLU A 103 -24.14 3.85 -4.25
N THR A 104 -25.14 4.45 -3.63
CA THR A 104 -25.47 4.19 -2.23
C THR A 104 -26.02 2.78 -2.02
N ALA A 105 -26.86 2.27 -2.92
CA ALA A 105 -27.43 0.94 -2.81
C ALA A 105 -26.34 -0.14 -2.93
N ALA A 106 -25.49 -0.07 -3.95
CA ALA A 106 -24.36 -0.96 -4.17
C ALA A 106 -23.34 -0.90 -3.02
N ARG A 107 -23.06 0.30 -2.49
CA ARG A 107 -22.20 0.44 -1.31
C ARG A 107 -22.79 -0.22 -0.07
N ARG A 108 -24.08 -0.01 0.20
CA ARG A 108 -24.78 -0.65 1.33
C ARG A 108 -24.72 -2.17 1.20
N GLU A 109 -24.90 -2.69 -0.01
CA GLU A 109 -24.84 -4.12 -0.26
C GLU A 109 -23.43 -4.67 0.00
N ALA A 110 -22.39 -4.01 -0.52
CA ALA A 110 -21.00 -4.36 -0.22
C ALA A 110 -20.70 -4.38 1.29
N LEU A 111 -21.28 -3.45 2.07
CA LEU A 111 -21.12 -3.40 3.52
C LEU A 111 -21.88 -4.52 4.25
N ARG A 112 -23.07 -4.92 3.77
CA ARG A 112 -23.83 -6.06 4.33
C ARG A 112 -23.13 -7.39 4.11
N GLU A 113 -22.43 -7.52 2.99
CA GLU A 113 -21.67 -8.73 2.65
C GLU A 113 -20.33 -8.81 3.38
N LEU A 114 -19.77 -7.69 3.85
CA LEU A 114 -18.46 -7.65 4.51
C LEU A 114 -18.31 -8.63 5.71
N PRO A 115 -19.27 -8.77 6.64
CA PRO A 115 -19.16 -9.72 7.74
C PRO A 115 -19.11 -11.19 7.30
N ARG A 116 -19.55 -11.51 6.07
CA ARG A 116 -19.57 -12.87 5.51
C ARG A 116 -18.27 -13.22 4.78
N ARG A 117 -17.34 -12.27 4.64
CA ARG A 117 -16.09 -12.46 3.91
C ARG A 117 -14.95 -12.93 4.80
N THR A 118 -14.17 -13.87 4.27
CA THR A 118 -12.92 -14.35 4.86
C THR A 118 -11.81 -14.25 3.81
N PRO A 119 -10.77 -13.40 4.02
CA PRO A 119 -10.62 -12.47 5.13
C PRO A 119 -11.66 -11.34 5.09
N ARG A 120 -11.92 -10.71 6.24
CA ARG A 120 -12.86 -9.57 6.34
C ARG A 120 -12.26 -8.33 5.68
N CYS A 121 -12.49 -8.18 4.39
CA CYS A 121 -12.04 -7.05 3.57
C CYS A 121 -13.16 -6.54 2.65
N LEU A 122 -13.14 -5.24 2.36
CA LEU A 122 -14.07 -4.65 1.41
C LEU A 122 -13.85 -5.27 0.02
N PRO A 123 -14.92 -5.50 -0.76
CA PRO A 123 -14.78 -5.90 -2.15
C PRO A 123 -13.97 -4.86 -2.92
N SER A 124 -13.12 -5.29 -3.86
CA SER A 124 -12.41 -4.42 -4.82
C SER A 124 -13.29 -4.12 -6.05
N THR A 125 -14.53 -3.68 -5.84
CA THR A 125 -15.55 -3.44 -6.90
C THR A 125 -15.72 -1.96 -7.27
N GLY A 126 -15.19 -1.06 -6.46
CA GLY A 126 -15.13 0.37 -6.72
C GLY A 126 -14.08 0.71 -7.78
N ARG A 127 -14.21 1.93 -8.33
CA ARG A 127 -13.23 2.49 -9.26
C ARG A 127 -11.91 2.72 -8.52
N SER A 128 -10.80 2.31 -9.14
CA SER A 128 -9.46 2.65 -8.71
C SER A 128 -8.79 3.60 -9.71
N LEU A 129 -8.03 4.56 -9.21
CA LEU A 129 -7.28 5.56 -9.96
C LEU A 129 -5.88 5.68 -9.33
N PRO A 130 -4.80 5.39 -10.10
CA PRO A 130 -3.44 5.36 -9.57
C PRO A 130 -3.04 6.60 -8.78
N VAL A 131 -2.18 6.41 -7.78
CA VAL A 131 -1.55 7.50 -7.03
C VAL A 131 -0.05 7.53 -7.34
N HIS A 132 0.47 8.74 -7.60
CA HIS A 132 1.87 8.97 -7.90
C HIS A 132 2.45 10.02 -6.94
N ILE A 133 3.48 9.64 -6.19
CA ILE A 133 4.27 10.52 -5.35
C ILE A 133 5.63 10.72 -6.04
N GLY A 134 5.97 11.97 -6.36
CA GLY A 134 7.18 12.31 -7.10
C GLY A 134 8.47 12.02 -6.33
N ARG A 135 9.59 12.09 -7.04
CA ARG A 135 10.94 11.98 -6.46
C ARG A 135 11.18 13.10 -5.44
N GLY A 136 11.80 12.76 -4.31
CA GLY A 136 12.13 13.72 -3.24
C GLY A 136 10.93 14.17 -2.39
N ALA A 137 9.69 13.96 -2.86
CA ALA A 137 8.49 14.47 -2.22
C ALA A 137 8.38 14.07 -0.75
N TRP A 138 8.12 15.05 0.12
CA TRP A 138 7.80 14.80 1.52
C TRP A 138 6.29 14.91 1.79
N ILE A 139 5.68 13.79 2.17
CA ILE A 139 4.32 13.72 2.68
C ILE A 139 4.33 13.78 4.21
N GLY A 140 3.83 14.89 4.77
CA GLY A 140 3.72 15.12 6.21
C GLY A 140 2.74 14.18 6.91
N PHE A 141 2.92 14.03 8.23
CA PHE A 141 2.16 13.07 9.03
C PHE A 141 0.64 13.33 8.99
N GLY A 142 -0.15 12.26 9.06
CA GLY A 142 -1.63 12.35 9.06
C GLY A 142 -2.26 12.80 7.74
N ALA A 143 -1.48 13.02 6.67
CA ALA A 143 -2.01 13.38 5.37
C ALA A 143 -2.80 12.22 4.72
N CYS A 144 -3.79 12.56 3.89
CA CYS A 144 -4.56 11.60 3.12
C CYS A 144 -4.47 11.93 1.63
N VAL A 145 -3.91 11.00 0.85
CA VAL A 145 -3.78 11.10 -0.61
C VAL A 145 -4.82 10.20 -1.25
N LEU A 146 -5.73 10.81 -2.01
CA LEU A 146 -6.93 10.19 -2.55
C LEU A 146 -6.73 9.62 -3.97
N PRO A 147 -7.70 8.83 -4.48
CA PRO A 147 -7.56 8.19 -5.78
C PRO A 147 -7.31 9.18 -6.93
N GLY A 148 -6.32 8.88 -7.77
CA GLY A 148 -5.97 9.69 -8.95
C GLY A 148 -5.05 10.88 -8.66
N VAL A 149 -4.63 11.10 -7.42
CA VAL A 149 -3.74 12.20 -7.08
C VAL A 149 -2.31 11.93 -7.58
N THR A 150 -1.72 12.96 -8.20
CA THR A 150 -0.29 13.04 -8.50
C THR A 150 0.31 14.19 -7.71
N ILE A 151 1.33 13.89 -6.90
CA ILE A 151 2.15 14.87 -6.19
C ILE A 151 3.47 14.98 -6.95
N GLY A 152 3.85 16.22 -7.30
CA GLY A 152 5.09 16.50 -8.02
C GLY A 152 6.34 16.15 -7.22
N GLU A 153 7.48 16.42 -7.84
CA GLU A 153 8.79 16.26 -7.20
C GLU A 153 9.03 17.40 -6.17
N GLY A 154 9.84 17.14 -5.14
CA GLY A 154 10.17 18.15 -4.11
C GLY A 154 10.71 17.58 -2.82
#